data_AF-A0A937GEK3-F1
#
_entry.id   AF-A0A937GEK3-F1
#
_cell.length_a   1.000
_cell.length_b   1.000
_cell.length_c   1.000
_cell.angle_alpha   90.00
_cell.angle_beta   90.00
_cell.angle_gamma   90.00
#
_symmetry.space_group_name_H-M   'P 1'
#
loop_
_entity.id
_entity.type
_entity.pdbx_description
1 polymer ?
#
loop_
_entity_poly.entity_id
_entity_poly.type
_entity_poly.pdbx_seq_one_letter_code
_entity_poly.pdbx_strand_id
1 'polypeptide(L)'
;GGGEETDPDLATDPPGTIAVIGVNDGVPFGAADILDFSGFDTDTLTAAGVRIFWPGSDASTDLEPEYVVVSDDSLTAFVTLQEANAVAVVDLATPAISAVVPLGTKDFSSLLMDASNRDDEINLQNWDVEGIYMPDAIDTYTVGGATYLVTANEGDSRDYDCYSEEARMKDLLDEDEVGYTSALTDEVTAAAGDNEQLGSLNSTTAMPTTDPVDQLYMWGARSFTIWNTSGEVVYDPGSEFEEYIAANYPDYFNAQADDEAGTAADMVASMADEVDARSDDKGSEPEAVAVGKIGERYYAFVGLERQGGIMVYDVTDPSDGQFEDYVNLALDEHAAGGDFTGPGTTDVSPEGVVFVSVADSPTGKPLVIVANELSGTTTIYEVTGSEIEAELAVANVTLPATGQGTDMALVAAVMLGIGAVALMVGRRRV
;
A
#
# COMPACT_ATOMS: atom_id res chain seq x y z
N GLY A 1 4.01 -21.74 -0.05
CA GLY A 1 4.87 -21.47 1.10
C GLY A 1 5.86 -22.60 1.32
N GLY A 2 7.00 -22.54 0.64
CA GLY A 2 8.25 -23.15 1.08
C GLY A 2 9.26 -22.02 1.07
N GLY A 3 9.85 -21.71 2.23
CA GLY A 3 10.81 -20.61 2.38
C GLY A 3 12.09 -20.88 1.59
N GLU A 4 12.58 -19.84 0.92
CA GLU A 4 13.83 -19.83 0.15
C GLU A 4 15.05 -19.49 1.01
N GLU A 5 14.92 -19.46 2.35
CA GLU A 5 15.97 -18.99 3.25
C GLU A 5 17.27 -19.84 3.29
N THR A 6 17.42 -20.89 2.47
CA THR A 6 18.59 -21.78 2.61
C THR A 6 19.22 -22.33 1.33
N ASP A 7 18.87 -21.87 0.13
CA ASP A 7 19.54 -22.36 -1.10
C ASP A 7 20.16 -21.26 -1.96
N PRO A 8 21.46 -20.95 -1.79
CA PRO A 8 22.17 -19.99 -2.64
C PRO A 8 22.44 -20.51 -4.06
N ASP A 9 22.09 -21.74 -4.40
CA ASP A 9 22.22 -22.32 -5.75
C ASP A 9 20.84 -22.74 -6.31
N LEU A 10 20.05 -21.77 -6.81
CA LEU A 10 18.87 -21.96 -7.67
C LEU A 10 17.60 -22.56 -7.01
N ALA A 11 16.95 -21.80 -6.13
CA ALA A 11 15.49 -21.83 -6.12
C ALA A 11 15.00 -21.36 -7.50
N THR A 12 14.26 -22.21 -8.22
CA THR A 12 13.60 -21.78 -9.45
C THR A 12 12.44 -20.90 -9.03
N ASP A 13 12.58 -19.60 -9.21
CA ASP A 13 11.54 -18.62 -8.93
C ASP A 13 10.26 -19.00 -9.70
N PRO A 14 9.16 -19.35 -9.00
CA PRO A 14 7.94 -19.75 -9.67
C PRO A 14 7.26 -18.53 -10.33
N PRO A 15 6.51 -18.74 -11.40
CA PRO A 15 5.70 -17.66 -11.96
C PRO A 15 4.76 -17.01 -10.95
N GLY A 16 4.66 -15.68 -10.98
CA GLY A 16 3.54 -14.96 -10.39
C GLY A 16 2.24 -15.39 -11.05
N THR A 17 1.21 -15.70 -10.25
CA THR A 17 -0.05 -16.25 -10.79
C THR A 17 -1.30 -15.62 -10.19
N ILE A 18 -2.33 -15.58 -11.02
CA ILE A 18 -3.70 -15.19 -10.64
C ILE A 18 -4.61 -16.39 -10.87
N ALA A 19 -5.28 -16.84 -9.81
CA ALA A 19 -6.26 -17.93 -9.90
C ALA A 19 -7.68 -17.38 -10.00
N VAL A 20 -8.35 -17.66 -11.13
CA VAL A 20 -9.76 -17.33 -11.33
C VAL A 20 -10.63 -18.54 -10.97
N ILE A 21 -11.51 -18.37 -9.98
CA ILE A 21 -12.30 -19.46 -9.42
C ILE A 21 -13.78 -19.15 -9.59
N GLY A 22 -14.50 -20.00 -10.32
CA GLY A 22 -15.96 -19.89 -10.39
C GLY A 22 -16.60 -20.12 -9.02
N VAL A 23 -17.56 -19.29 -8.65
CA VAL A 23 -18.33 -19.39 -7.40
C VAL A 23 -19.82 -19.44 -7.69
N ASN A 24 -20.52 -20.38 -7.07
CA ASN A 24 -21.97 -20.50 -7.17
C ASN A 24 -22.55 -20.60 -5.76
N ASP A 25 -23.41 -19.65 -5.40
CA ASP A 25 -23.98 -19.52 -4.04
C ASP A 25 -22.90 -19.52 -2.93
N GLY A 26 -21.80 -18.81 -3.16
CA GLY A 26 -20.66 -18.74 -2.23
C GLY A 26 -19.80 -20.00 -2.16
N VAL A 27 -20.07 -21.00 -3.02
CA VAL A 27 -19.30 -22.24 -3.08
C VAL A 27 -18.44 -22.27 -4.34
N PRO A 28 -17.11 -22.43 -4.22
CA PRO A 28 -16.24 -22.66 -5.37
C PRO A 28 -16.69 -23.88 -6.19
N PHE A 29 -16.70 -23.74 -7.51
CA PHE A 29 -17.04 -24.81 -8.44
C PHE A 29 -16.15 -24.77 -9.69
N GLY A 30 -15.94 -25.93 -10.31
CA GLY A 30 -15.06 -26.06 -11.46
C GLY A 30 -13.58 -26.17 -11.09
N ALA A 31 -12.73 -26.25 -12.09
CA ALA A 31 -11.28 -26.08 -11.92
C ALA A 31 -10.97 -24.58 -11.99
N ALA A 32 -9.96 -24.13 -11.25
CA ALA A 32 -9.46 -22.77 -11.37
C ALA A 32 -8.75 -22.59 -12.71
N ASP A 33 -8.94 -21.44 -13.34
CA ASP A 33 -8.08 -20.98 -14.43
C ASP A 33 -6.87 -20.29 -13.79
N ILE A 34 -5.68 -20.82 -14.03
CA ILE A 34 -4.42 -20.27 -13.53
C ILE A 34 -3.82 -19.42 -14.65
N LEU A 35 -3.68 -18.14 -14.38
CA LEU A 35 -3.11 -17.15 -15.29
C LEU A 35 -1.70 -16.79 -14.80
N ASP A 36 -0.80 -16.54 -15.73
CA ASP A 36 0.56 -16.07 -15.49
C ASP A 36 0.93 -14.98 -16.52
N PHE A 37 2.10 -14.37 -16.36
CA PHE A 37 2.57 -13.29 -17.23
C PHE A 37 3.47 -13.77 -18.38
N SER A 38 3.54 -15.07 -18.66
CA SER A 38 4.39 -15.63 -19.74
C SER A 38 4.03 -15.13 -21.15
N GLY A 39 2.83 -14.55 -21.31
CA GLY A 39 2.38 -13.93 -22.55
C GLY A 39 2.88 -12.50 -22.79
N PHE A 40 3.54 -11.88 -21.81
CA PHE A 40 4.05 -10.50 -21.89
C PHE A 40 5.54 -10.47 -22.20
N ASP A 41 5.93 -9.53 -23.05
CA ASP A 41 7.32 -9.31 -23.43
C ASP A 41 7.99 -8.33 -22.45
N THR A 42 9.05 -8.79 -21.78
CA THR A 42 9.79 -8.02 -20.76
C THR A 42 10.25 -6.66 -21.30
N ASP A 43 10.91 -6.62 -22.47
CA ASP A 43 11.42 -5.38 -23.05
C ASP A 43 10.29 -4.37 -23.32
N THR A 44 9.13 -4.85 -23.77
CA THR A 44 7.94 -4.02 -23.99
C THR A 44 7.39 -3.45 -22.69
N LEU A 45 7.33 -4.25 -21.62
CA LEU A 45 6.86 -3.81 -20.30
C LEU A 45 7.82 -2.78 -19.69
N THR A 46 9.12 -3.06 -19.68
CA THR A 46 10.13 -2.12 -19.16
C THR A 46 10.16 -0.82 -19.97
N ALA A 47 10.03 -0.89 -21.30
CA ALA A 47 9.93 0.31 -22.13
C ALA A 47 8.65 1.14 -21.88
N ALA A 48 7.62 0.55 -21.28
CA ALA A 48 6.40 1.23 -20.87
C ALA A 48 6.48 1.81 -19.45
N GLY A 49 7.52 1.50 -18.68
CA GLY A 49 7.71 1.96 -17.30
C GLY A 49 7.37 0.93 -16.22
N VAL A 50 7.08 -0.33 -16.59
CA VAL A 50 6.91 -1.41 -15.60
C VAL A 50 8.29 -1.82 -15.08
N ARG A 51 8.42 -1.90 -13.75
CA ARG A 51 9.67 -2.34 -13.11
C ARG A 51 9.79 -3.87 -13.23
N ILE A 52 10.91 -4.30 -13.81
CA ILE A 52 11.34 -5.70 -13.90
C ILE A 52 12.84 -5.67 -13.67
N PHE A 53 13.30 -6.23 -12.56
CA PHE A 53 14.59 -5.83 -12.01
C PHE A 53 15.44 -6.99 -11.48
N TRP A 54 14.87 -8.18 -11.33
CA TRP A 54 15.69 -9.34 -11.05
C TRP A 54 16.61 -9.64 -12.24
N PRO A 55 17.94 -9.69 -12.07
CA PRO A 55 18.85 -9.87 -13.20
C PRO A 55 18.58 -11.15 -14.00
N GLY A 56 18.08 -10.99 -15.22
CA GLY A 56 17.77 -12.10 -16.12
C GLY A 56 16.41 -12.77 -15.89
N SER A 57 15.53 -12.18 -15.08
CA SER A 57 14.13 -12.60 -14.98
C SER A 57 13.34 -12.26 -16.24
N ASP A 58 12.24 -12.99 -16.44
CA ASP A 58 11.20 -12.59 -17.37
C ASP A 58 9.98 -12.04 -16.60
N ALA A 59 9.05 -11.42 -17.33
CA ALA A 59 7.83 -10.88 -16.72
C ALA A 59 7.04 -11.92 -15.90
N SER A 60 7.11 -13.21 -16.28
CA SER A 60 6.37 -14.26 -15.60
C SER A 60 6.91 -14.57 -14.22
N THR A 61 8.24 -14.54 -14.05
CA THR A 61 8.89 -14.78 -12.75
C THR A 61 8.99 -13.51 -11.92
N ASP A 62 9.17 -12.35 -12.55
CA ASP A 62 9.38 -11.10 -11.84
C ASP A 62 8.08 -10.45 -11.34
N LEU A 63 6.96 -10.51 -12.08
CA LEU A 63 5.75 -9.82 -11.65
C LEU A 63 5.07 -10.57 -10.50
N GLU A 64 4.85 -9.88 -9.37
CA GLU A 64 4.26 -10.42 -8.14
C GLU A 64 2.86 -9.83 -7.88
N PRO A 65 1.79 -10.59 -8.17
CA PRO A 65 0.43 -10.20 -7.80
C PRO A 65 0.21 -10.10 -6.29
N GLU A 66 -0.53 -9.08 -5.87
CA GLU A 66 -0.69 -8.76 -4.44
C GLU A 66 -2.16 -8.66 -4.00
N TYR A 67 -2.85 -7.54 -4.28
CA TYR A 67 -4.28 -7.35 -4.04
C TYR A 67 -5.11 -7.45 -5.32
N VAL A 68 -6.42 -7.67 -5.17
CA VAL A 68 -7.36 -7.76 -6.28
C VAL A 68 -8.68 -7.09 -5.94
N VAL A 69 -9.22 -6.36 -6.92
CA VAL A 69 -10.60 -5.87 -6.91
C VAL A 69 -11.32 -6.27 -8.20
N VAL A 70 -12.63 -6.50 -8.12
CA VAL A 70 -13.48 -6.86 -9.26
C VAL A 70 -14.40 -5.69 -9.58
N SER A 71 -14.54 -5.34 -10.86
CA SER A 71 -15.46 -4.29 -11.30
C SER A 71 -16.92 -4.62 -10.97
N ASP A 72 -17.76 -3.59 -10.78
CA ASP A 72 -19.19 -3.74 -10.43
C ASP A 72 -19.98 -4.64 -11.39
N ASP A 73 -19.57 -4.72 -12.66
CA ASP A 73 -20.19 -5.56 -13.69
C ASP A 73 -19.69 -7.02 -13.67
N SER A 74 -18.74 -7.34 -12.80
CA SER A 74 -18.09 -8.66 -12.67
C SER A 74 -17.43 -9.16 -13.96
N LEU A 75 -17.03 -8.24 -14.85
CA LEU A 75 -16.38 -8.60 -16.12
C LEU A 75 -14.86 -8.42 -16.10
N THR A 76 -14.35 -7.54 -15.22
CA THR A 76 -12.92 -7.21 -15.15
C THR A 76 -12.44 -7.32 -13.71
N ALA A 77 -11.25 -7.86 -13.49
CA ALA A 77 -10.53 -7.68 -12.24
C ALA A 77 -9.27 -6.84 -12.46
N PHE A 78 -8.89 -6.08 -11.43
CA PHE A 78 -7.66 -5.30 -11.37
C PHE A 78 -6.82 -5.86 -10.24
N VAL A 79 -5.55 -6.15 -10.53
CA VAL A 79 -4.63 -6.80 -9.59
C VAL A 79 -3.39 -5.93 -9.45
N THR A 80 -3.03 -5.55 -8.23
CA THR A 80 -1.83 -4.76 -7.98
C THR A 80 -0.57 -5.60 -8.17
N LEU A 81 0.48 -4.91 -8.63
CA LEU A 81 1.84 -5.40 -8.78
C LEU A 81 2.76 -4.33 -8.18
N GLN A 82 2.77 -4.22 -6.84
CA GLN A 82 3.41 -3.13 -6.09
C GLN A 82 4.84 -2.87 -6.53
N GLU A 83 5.71 -3.87 -6.46
CA GLU A 83 7.13 -3.73 -6.77
C GLU A 83 7.35 -3.43 -8.26
N ALA A 84 6.38 -3.81 -9.11
CA ALA A 84 6.41 -3.58 -10.54
C ALA A 84 5.92 -2.18 -10.96
N ASN A 85 5.42 -1.34 -10.03
CA ASN A 85 4.79 -0.04 -10.34
C ASN A 85 3.64 -0.18 -11.36
N ALA A 86 2.80 -1.21 -11.20
CA ALA A 86 1.80 -1.56 -12.20
C ALA A 86 0.52 -2.17 -11.63
N VAL A 87 -0.51 -2.22 -12.48
CA VAL A 87 -1.76 -2.97 -12.26
C VAL A 87 -2.02 -3.91 -13.44
N ALA A 88 -2.27 -5.18 -13.15
CA ALA A 88 -2.74 -6.14 -14.15
C ALA A 88 -4.27 -6.07 -14.33
N VAL A 89 -4.72 -6.10 -15.59
CA VAL A 89 -6.15 -6.08 -15.95
C VAL A 89 -6.56 -7.46 -16.44
N VAL A 90 -7.52 -8.10 -15.76
CA VAL A 90 -7.95 -9.48 -16.03
C VAL A 90 -9.36 -9.49 -16.61
N ASP A 91 -9.54 -10.08 -17.80
CA ASP A 91 -10.87 -10.39 -18.35
C ASP A 91 -11.44 -11.62 -17.64
N LEU A 92 -12.60 -11.47 -16.99
CA LEU A 92 -13.27 -12.56 -16.26
C LEU A 92 -14.28 -13.32 -17.13
N ALA A 93 -14.70 -12.77 -18.26
CA ALA A 93 -15.59 -13.45 -19.20
C ALA A 93 -14.83 -14.52 -20.01
N THR A 94 -13.58 -14.22 -20.37
CA THR A 94 -12.62 -15.17 -20.93
C THR A 94 -11.32 -15.06 -20.13
N PRO A 95 -11.17 -15.82 -19.01
CA PRO A 95 -10.05 -15.72 -18.08
C PRO A 95 -8.69 -15.55 -18.76
N ALA A 96 -8.17 -14.32 -18.73
CA ALA A 96 -6.88 -13.94 -19.30
C ALA A 96 -6.42 -12.61 -18.72
N ILE A 97 -5.11 -12.48 -18.49
CA ILE A 97 -4.49 -11.18 -18.22
C ILE A 97 -4.44 -10.43 -19.55
N SER A 98 -5.22 -9.35 -19.65
CA SER A 98 -5.43 -8.58 -20.87
C SER A 98 -4.45 -7.43 -21.04
N ALA A 99 -3.93 -6.90 -19.94
CA ALA A 99 -2.94 -5.83 -19.92
C ALA A 99 -2.16 -5.82 -18.59
N VAL A 100 -0.96 -5.24 -18.64
CA VAL A 100 -0.21 -4.74 -17.47
C VAL A 100 -0.05 -3.25 -17.70
N VAL A 101 -0.59 -2.45 -16.78
CA VAL A 101 -0.70 -0.99 -16.91
C VAL A 101 0.31 -0.34 -15.94
N PRO A 102 1.33 0.38 -16.44
CA PRO A 102 2.29 1.09 -15.60
C PRO A 102 1.62 2.32 -14.95
N LEU A 103 2.08 2.68 -13.75
CA LEU A 103 1.51 3.79 -12.97
C LEU A 103 2.41 5.04 -12.95
N GLY A 104 3.70 4.90 -13.26
CA GLY A 104 4.63 6.03 -13.33
C GLY A 104 5.02 6.55 -11.96
N THR A 105 5.34 7.84 -11.88
CA THR A 105 5.89 8.48 -10.68
C THR A 105 5.20 9.80 -10.33
N LYS A 106 5.46 10.26 -9.11
CA LYS A 106 4.98 11.50 -8.52
C LYS A 106 6.14 12.47 -8.28
N ASP A 107 6.05 13.65 -8.87
CA ASP A 107 7.05 14.72 -8.75
C ASP A 107 6.93 15.47 -7.41
N PHE A 108 7.95 15.38 -6.55
CA PHE A 108 8.03 16.08 -5.26
C PHE A 108 8.73 17.45 -5.35
N SER A 109 9.08 17.93 -6.54
CA SER A 109 9.75 19.24 -6.74
C SER A 109 8.84 20.42 -6.38
N SER A 110 7.55 20.18 -6.19
CA SER A 110 6.56 21.18 -5.76
C SER A 110 5.67 20.74 -4.59
N LEU A 111 5.88 19.51 -4.07
CA LEU A 111 5.16 18.94 -2.94
C LEU A 111 6.05 18.92 -1.72
N LEU A 112 5.45 18.95 -0.53
CA LEU A 112 6.20 18.94 0.72
C LEU A 112 6.40 17.50 1.22
N MET A 113 7.61 17.19 1.65
CA MET A 113 7.89 15.99 2.41
C MET A 113 9.10 16.22 3.30
N ASP A 114 9.20 15.44 4.36
CA ASP A 114 10.45 15.27 5.08
C ASP A 114 11.22 14.10 4.46
N ALA A 115 12.48 14.36 4.12
CA ALA A 115 13.34 13.43 3.38
C ALA A 115 14.38 12.75 4.27
N SER A 116 14.49 13.15 5.54
CA SER A 116 15.57 12.73 6.43
C SER A 116 15.05 12.47 7.83
N ASN A 117 15.73 11.59 8.56
CA ASN A 117 15.54 11.40 10.01
C ASN A 117 16.83 11.78 10.79
N ARG A 118 17.68 12.61 10.18
CA ARG A 118 19.05 12.91 10.65
C ARG A 118 19.25 14.37 11.03
N ASP A 119 18.25 15.22 10.83
CA ASP A 119 18.29 16.66 11.09
C ASP A 119 17.61 17.06 12.42
N ASP A 120 17.02 16.09 13.15
CA ASP A 120 16.36 16.27 14.44
C ASP A 120 15.17 17.26 14.38
N GLU A 121 14.57 17.49 13.21
CA GLU A 121 13.42 18.39 13.04
C GLU A 121 12.47 17.93 11.92
N ILE A 122 11.16 18.20 12.07
CA ILE A 122 10.22 18.04 10.96
C ILE A 122 10.54 19.10 9.88
N ASN A 123 11.13 18.66 8.78
CA ASN A 123 11.71 19.48 7.72
C ASN A 123 10.96 19.35 6.39
N LEU A 124 9.66 19.69 6.41
CA LEU A 124 8.83 19.69 5.21
C LEU A 124 9.34 20.66 4.14
N GLN A 125 9.95 20.12 3.09
CA GLN A 125 10.45 20.85 1.92
C GLN A 125 10.08 20.14 0.62
N ASN A 126 10.26 20.84 -0.49
CA ASN A 126 10.14 20.26 -1.81
C ASN A 126 11.52 19.86 -2.34
N TRP A 127 11.58 18.73 -3.03
CA TRP A 127 12.82 18.07 -3.42
C TRP A 127 12.74 17.61 -4.87
N ASP A 128 13.84 17.69 -5.62
CA ASP A 128 13.90 17.16 -6.98
C ASP A 128 14.06 15.62 -6.96
N VAL A 129 12.94 14.95 -6.67
CA VAL A 129 12.83 13.50 -6.51
C VAL A 129 11.45 13.04 -6.94
N GLU A 130 11.39 11.84 -7.52
CA GLU A 130 10.18 11.17 -7.96
C GLU A 130 9.81 10.04 -6.99
N GLY A 131 8.61 10.07 -6.42
CA GLY A 131 8.05 8.94 -5.68
C GLY A 131 7.46 7.91 -6.65
N ILE A 132 7.80 6.63 -6.48
CA ILE A 132 7.26 5.56 -7.33
C ILE A 132 5.85 5.21 -6.85
N TYR A 133 4.86 5.19 -7.76
CA TYR A 133 3.51 4.72 -7.41
C TYR A 133 3.50 3.20 -7.16
N MET A 134 3.49 2.80 -5.90
CA MET A 134 3.66 1.40 -5.50
C MET A 134 2.40 0.92 -4.79
N PRO A 135 1.41 0.41 -5.55
CA PRO A 135 0.09 0.16 -5.00
C PRO A 135 0.07 -1.15 -4.23
N ASP A 136 0.03 -1.14 -2.90
CA ASP A 136 -0.22 -2.38 -2.13
C ASP A 136 -1.72 -2.74 -2.27
N ALA A 137 -2.58 -2.08 -1.48
CA ALA A 137 -4.02 -2.28 -1.54
C ALA A 137 -4.68 -1.53 -2.72
N ILE A 138 -5.79 -2.11 -3.21
CA ILE A 138 -6.64 -1.53 -4.26
C ILE A 138 -8.13 -1.71 -3.97
N ASP A 139 -8.92 -0.68 -4.30
CA ASP A 139 -10.37 -0.78 -4.41
C ASP A 139 -10.89 -0.08 -5.68
N THR A 140 -12.19 -0.21 -5.98
CA THR A 140 -12.83 0.36 -7.16
C THR A 140 -14.20 0.93 -6.84
N TYR A 141 -14.59 1.96 -7.60
CA TYR A 141 -15.95 2.48 -7.56
C TYR A 141 -16.35 3.08 -8.90
N THR A 142 -17.65 3.12 -9.16
CA THR A 142 -18.21 3.64 -10.42
C THR A 142 -18.94 4.96 -10.21
N VAL A 143 -18.50 6.00 -10.92
CA VAL A 143 -19.16 7.32 -10.96
C VAL A 143 -19.44 7.70 -12.41
N GLY A 144 -20.66 8.16 -12.70
CA GLY A 144 -21.03 8.59 -14.06
C GLY A 144 -20.97 7.48 -15.14
N GLY A 145 -20.91 6.20 -14.73
CA GLY A 145 -20.74 5.06 -15.64
C GLY A 145 -19.29 4.78 -16.04
N ALA A 146 -18.32 5.46 -15.43
CA ALA A 146 -16.90 5.14 -15.53
C ALA A 146 -16.41 4.49 -14.23
N THR A 147 -15.55 3.48 -14.37
CA THR A 147 -14.89 2.79 -13.26
C THR A 147 -13.59 3.52 -12.93
N TYR A 148 -13.35 3.72 -11.65
CA TYR A 148 -12.12 4.30 -11.10
C TYR A 148 -11.47 3.29 -10.16
N LEU A 149 -10.14 3.32 -10.09
CA LEU A 149 -9.35 2.51 -9.15
C LEU A 149 -8.82 3.45 -8.07
N VAL A 150 -8.70 2.96 -6.85
CA VAL A 150 -8.08 3.68 -5.74
C VAL A 150 -7.01 2.78 -5.15
N THR A 151 -5.77 3.25 -5.08
CA THR A 151 -4.64 2.49 -4.54
C THR A 151 -4.01 3.20 -3.35
N ALA A 152 -3.53 2.44 -2.38
CA ALA A 152 -2.66 2.94 -1.31
C ALA A 152 -1.19 2.76 -1.75
N ASN A 153 -0.40 3.83 -1.74
CA ASN A 153 0.96 3.79 -2.27
C ASN A 153 2.01 3.64 -1.15
N GLU A 154 2.18 2.43 -0.67
CA GLU A 154 3.03 2.07 0.47
C GLU A 154 4.50 2.23 0.12
N GLY A 155 5.01 1.41 -0.82
CA GLY A 155 6.37 1.50 -1.31
C GLY A 155 7.27 0.32 -0.94
N ASP A 156 6.75 -0.91 -0.83
CA ASP A 156 7.58 -2.05 -0.43
C ASP A 156 8.66 -2.43 -1.44
N SER A 157 9.86 -2.72 -0.94
CA SER A 157 11.02 -3.01 -1.77
C SER A 157 11.23 -4.53 -1.89
N ARG A 158 12.04 -4.96 -2.88
CA ARG A 158 12.63 -6.30 -2.82
C ARG A 158 13.95 -6.30 -2.09
N ASP A 159 13.87 -6.62 -0.79
CA ASP A 159 15.02 -6.86 0.06
C ASP A 159 15.08 -8.32 0.54
N TYR A 160 16.05 -9.07 0.02
CA TYR A 160 16.32 -10.46 0.36
C TYR A 160 17.81 -10.68 0.65
N ASP A 161 18.13 -11.69 1.47
CA ASP A 161 19.52 -12.08 1.78
C ASP A 161 20.44 -12.25 0.55
N CYS A 162 19.86 -12.65 -0.59
CA CYS A 162 20.58 -12.90 -1.85
C CYS A 162 20.52 -11.75 -2.86
N TYR A 163 19.62 -10.77 -2.66
CA TYR A 163 19.38 -9.65 -3.54
C TYR A 163 18.63 -8.55 -2.79
N SER A 164 19.18 -7.34 -2.80
CA SER A 164 18.47 -6.15 -2.32
C SER A 164 18.50 -5.10 -3.43
N GLU A 165 17.36 -4.50 -3.70
CA GLU A 165 17.31 -3.30 -4.54
C GLU A 165 17.46 -2.00 -3.74
N GLU A 166 17.38 -2.07 -2.41
CA GLU A 166 17.44 -0.88 -1.56
C GLU A 166 18.85 -0.28 -1.51
N ALA A 167 18.91 1.04 -1.61
CA ALA A 167 20.10 1.82 -1.30
C ALA A 167 19.70 3.18 -0.75
N ARG A 168 20.60 3.80 0.03
CA ARG A 168 20.45 5.22 0.38
C ARG A 168 20.82 6.06 -0.84
N MET A 169 20.21 7.23 -1.03
CA MET A 169 20.54 8.08 -2.19
C MET A 169 22.02 8.44 -2.29
N LYS A 170 22.70 8.65 -1.15
CA LYS A 170 24.15 8.91 -1.12
C LYS A 170 24.98 7.77 -1.69
N ASP A 171 24.48 6.54 -1.58
CA ASP A 171 25.17 5.32 -2.02
C ASP A 171 24.98 5.12 -3.54
N LEU A 172 23.96 5.77 -4.14
CA LEU A 172 23.83 5.88 -5.60
C LEU A 172 24.96 6.70 -6.26
N LEU A 173 25.75 7.43 -5.47
CA LEU A 173 26.92 8.17 -5.95
C LEU A 173 28.14 7.26 -6.19
N ASP A 174 28.14 6.02 -5.70
CA ASP A 174 29.23 5.07 -5.90
C ASP A 174 28.97 4.20 -7.13
N GLU A 175 29.64 4.52 -8.25
CA GLU A 175 29.53 3.77 -9.51
C GLU A 175 29.81 2.25 -9.35
N ASP A 176 30.64 1.85 -8.36
CA ASP A 176 30.94 0.45 -8.09
C ASP A 176 29.78 -0.28 -7.37
N GLU A 177 28.87 0.46 -6.72
CA GLU A 177 27.74 -0.06 -5.94
C GLU A 177 26.48 -0.23 -6.80
N VAL A 178 26.19 0.73 -7.69
CA VAL A 178 24.94 0.75 -8.48
C VAL A 178 25.10 0.33 -9.94
N GLY A 179 26.32 0.19 -10.43
CA GLY A 179 26.58 -0.25 -11.81
C GLY A 179 26.12 0.75 -12.90
N TYR A 180 25.72 1.98 -12.53
CA TYR A 180 25.44 3.04 -13.48
C TYR A 180 26.73 3.43 -14.23
N THR A 181 26.64 3.55 -15.55
CA THR A 181 27.79 3.90 -16.42
C THR A 181 27.81 5.36 -16.83
N SER A 182 26.85 6.14 -16.36
CA SER A 182 26.65 7.56 -16.69
C SER A 182 26.84 8.45 -15.46
N ALA A 183 27.62 9.51 -15.62
CA ALA A 183 27.84 10.49 -14.58
C ALA A 183 26.54 11.23 -14.20
N LEU A 184 26.23 11.26 -12.90
CA LEU A 184 25.21 12.13 -12.31
C LEU A 184 25.54 13.60 -12.59
N THR A 185 24.52 14.46 -12.63
CA THR A 185 24.76 15.91 -12.71
C THR A 185 25.40 16.42 -11.42
N ASP A 186 26.11 17.56 -11.47
CA ASP A 186 26.68 18.19 -10.26
C ASP A 186 25.58 18.55 -9.24
N GLU A 187 24.36 18.86 -9.72
CA GLU A 187 23.20 19.20 -8.90
C GLU A 187 22.63 17.97 -8.18
N VAL A 188 22.39 16.88 -8.90
CA VAL A 188 21.96 15.60 -8.34
C VAL A 188 23.01 15.05 -7.36
N THR A 189 24.30 15.18 -7.69
CA THR A 189 25.40 14.74 -6.81
C THR A 189 25.42 15.52 -5.50
N ALA A 190 25.19 16.83 -5.55
CA ALA A 190 25.16 17.65 -4.35
C ALA A 190 23.93 17.34 -3.48
N ALA A 191 22.76 17.15 -4.09
CA ALA A 191 21.51 16.81 -3.42
C ALA A 191 21.59 15.44 -2.74
N ALA A 192 21.94 14.38 -3.48
CA ALA A 192 22.06 13.02 -2.95
C ALA A 192 23.24 12.86 -1.96
N GLY A 193 24.22 13.76 -1.96
CA GLY A 193 25.36 13.71 -1.04
C GLY A 193 25.10 14.29 0.35
N ASP A 194 23.96 14.94 0.58
CA ASP A 194 23.63 15.60 1.85
C ASP A 194 22.79 14.72 2.76
N ASN A 195 23.42 14.07 3.74
CA ASN A 195 22.75 13.14 4.66
C ASN A 195 21.79 13.81 5.64
N GLU A 196 21.85 15.13 5.82
CA GLU A 196 20.84 15.85 6.59
C GLU A 196 19.56 16.05 5.75
N GLN A 197 19.59 15.77 4.44
CA GLN A 197 18.48 15.92 3.50
C GLN A 197 18.36 14.63 2.67
N LEU A 198 18.39 14.71 1.33
CA LEU A 198 18.13 13.58 0.44
C LEU A 198 19.11 12.41 0.57
N GLY A 199 20.34 12.62 1.04
CA GLY A 199 21.34 11.56 1.10
C GLY A 199 21.01 10.41 2.05
N SER A 200 20.17 10.66 3.05
CA SER A 200 19.64 9.62 3.95
C SER A 200 18.40 8.92 3.38
N LEU A 201 17.68 9.50 2.43
CA LEU A 201 16.46 8.91 1.87
C LEU A 201 16.74 7.55 1.21
N ASN A 202 15.89 6.56 1.51
CA ASN A 202 15.89 5.26 0.86
C ASN A 202 15.43 5.39 -0.60
N SER A 203 16.07 4.59 -1.44
CA SER A 203 15.93 4.60 -2.89
C SER A 203 16.17 3.20 -3.46
N THR A 204 16.11 3.10 -4.77
CA THR A 204 16.24 1.85 -5.53
C THR A 204 17.44 1.89 -6.47
N THR A 205 18.16 0.77 -6.53
CA THR A 205 19.21 0.48 -7.51
C THR A 205 18.66 -0.16 -8.79
N ALA A 206 17.36 -0.48 -8.79
CA ALA A 206 16.67 -1.26 -9.79
C ALA A 206 15.76 -0.43 -10.71
N MET A 207 16.00 0.88 -10.80
CA MET A 207 15.41 1.76 -11.81
C MET A 207 16.42 2.05 -12.93
N PRO A 208 16.71 1.08 -13.82
CA PRO A 208 17.66 1.27 -14.91
C PRO A 208 17.03 2.15 -15.99
N THR A 209 17.26 3.45 -15.94
CA THR A 209 17.13 4.30 -17.13
C THR A 209 18.34 4.08 -18.04
N THR A 210 18.13 4.14 -19.37
CA THR A 210 19.23 4.15 -20.35
C THR A 210 19.79 5.56 -20.61
N ASP A 211 19.17 6.56 -20.02
CA ASP A 211 19.59 7.96 -20.03
C ASP A 211 20.47 8.24 -18.80
N PRO A 212 21.29 9.32 -18.77
CA PRO A 212 21.95 9.74 -17.55
C PRO A 212 20.93 9.81 -16.41
N VAL A 213 21.28 9.30 -15.22
CA VAL A 213 20.43 9.48 -14.03
C VAL A 213 20.38 10.98 -13.73
N ASP A 214 19.35 11.63 -14.24
CA ASP A 214 19.03 13.04 -14.01
C ASP A 214 17.85 13.21 -13.05
N GLN A 215 17.28 12.10 -12.56
CA GLN A 215 16.19 12.05 -11.60
C GLN A 215 16.50 11.04 -10.49
N LEU A 216 16.22 11.42 -9.25
CA LEU A 216 16.28 10.53 -8.08
C LEU A 216 14.90 9.93 -7.82
N TYR A 217 14.87 8.69 -7.34
CA TYR A 217 13.61 8.00 -7.01
C TYR A 217 13.55 7.66 -5.52
N MET A 218 12.36 7.65 -4.95
CA MET A 218 12.11 7.14 -3.60
C MET A 218 10.96 6.13 -3.59
N TRP A 219 10.86 5.39 -2.50
CA TRP A 219 9.79 4.42 -2.27
C TRP A 219 8.44 5.10 -2.05
N GLY A 220 7.40 4.52 -2.66
CA GLY A 220 6.02 4.95 -2.50
C GLY A 220 5.74 6.38 -3.00
N ALA A 221 4.48 6.79 -2.84
CA ALA A 221 4.01 8.12 -3.20
C ALA A 221 3.42 8.89 -2.01
N ARG A 222 3.59 8.35 -0.78
CA ARG A 222 3.23 8.95 0.52
C ARG A 222 1.76 9.39 0.62
N SER A 223 0.89 8.77 -0.17
CA SER A 223 -0.53 9.09 -0.30
C SER A 223 -1.29 7.97 -1.01
N PHE A 224 -2.62 8.06 -1.08
CA PHE A 224 -3.43 7.25 -2.00
C PHE A 224 -3.57 7.93 -3.36
N THR A 225 -3.95 7.18 -4.40
CA THR A 225 -4.20 7.74 -5.74
C THR A 225 -5.48 7.19 -6.35
N ILE A 226 -6.25 8.04 -7.01
CA ILE A 226 -7.41 7.66 -7.84
C ILE A 226 -6.98 7.62 -9.30
N TRP A 227 -7.21 6.50 -9.95
CA TRP A 227 -6.85 6.24 -11.34
C TRP A 227 -8.09 6.04 -12.19
N ASN A 228 -7.97 6.32 -13.49
CA ASN A 228 -8.82 5.67 -14.46
C ASN A 228 -8.27 4.28 -14.81
N THR A 229 -9.06 3.45 -15.47
CA THR A 229 -8.65 2.07 -15.81
C THR A 229 -7.56 1.96 -16.88
N SER A 230 -7.09 3.09 -17.41
CA SER A 230 -5.94 3.16 -18.34
C SER A 230 -4.63 3.55 -17.64
N GLY A 231 -4.63 3.72 -16.31
CA GLY A 231 -3.44 4.07 -15.53
C GLY A 231 -3.15 5.58 -15.49
N GLU A 232 -4.09 6.43 -15.89
CA GLU A 232 -3.91 7.88 -15.76
C GLU A 232 -4.40 8.34 -14.38
N VAL A 233 -3.58 9.15 -13.69
CA VAL A 233 -3.95 9.80 -12.42
C VAL A 233 -5.15 10.72 -12.66
N VAL A 234 -6.21 10.49 -11.89
CA VAL A 234 -7.42 11.32 -11.87
C VAL A 234 -7.37 12.29 -10.69
N TYR A 235 -6.91 11.80 -9.52
CA TYR A 235 -6.71 12.60 -8.32
C TYR A 235 -5.63 11.97 -7.44
N ASP A 236 -4.82 12.82 -6.82
CA ASP A 236 -3.80 12.47 -5.83
C ASP A 236 -3.74 13.64 -4.85
N PRO A 237 -3.79 13.42 -3.52
CA PRO A 237 -3.82 14.50 -2.55
C PRO A 237 -2.44 15.17 -2.36
N GLY A 238 -1.43 14.82 -3.15
CA GLY A 238 -0.11 15.44 -3.07
C GLY A 238 0.56 15.15 -1.72
N SER A 239 0.94 16.20 -1.02
CA SER A 239 1.61 16.15 0.29
C SER A 239 0.66 16.27 1.49
N GLU A 240 -0.66 16.23 1.29
CA GLU A 240 -1.63 16.52 2.35
C GLU A 240 -1.48 15.63 3.59
N PHE A 241 -1.08 14.36 3.45
CA PHE A 241 -0.88 13.46 4.59
C PHE A 241 0.26 13.97 5.48
N GLU A 242 1.43 14.17 4.90
CA GLU A 242 2.64 14.71 5.56
C GLU A 242 2.32 16.05 6.25
N GLU A 243 1.69 16.98 5.53
CA GLU A 243 1.34 18.30 6.05
C GLU A 243 0.34 18.24 7.21
N TYR A 244 -0.68 17.38 7.11
CA TYR A 244 -1.68 17.22 8.16
C TYR A 244 -1.07 16.61 9.42
N ILE A 245 -0.29 15.54 9.28
CA ILE A 245 0.35 14.86 10.41
C ILE A 245 1.33 15.82 11.08
N ALA A 246 2.19 16.50 10.32
CA ALA A 246 3.14 17.48 10.88
C ALA A 246 2.43 18.60 11.67
N ALA A 247 1.27 19.04 11.19
CA ALA A 247 0.52 20.12 11.84
C ALA A 247 -0.24 19.69 13.10
N ASN A 248 -0.73 18.45 13.15
CA ASN A 248 -1.67 18.00 14.19
C ASN A 248 -1.10 16.93 15.13
N TYR A 249 -0.15 16.13 14.67
CA TYR A 249 0.53 15.07 15.39
C TYR A 249 2.07 15.21 15.35
N PRO A 250 2.66 16.40 15.59
CA PRO A 250 4.11 16.61 15.47
C PRO A 250 4.93 15.74 16.43
N ASP A 251 4.37 15.36 17.58
CA ASP A 251 5.03 14.49 18.55
C ASP A 251 5.01 13.00 18.12
N TYR A 252 4.47 12.68 16.93
CA TYR A 252 4.38 11.34 16.35
C TYR A 252 4.54 11.36 14.81
N PHE A 253 5.09 12.44 14.25
CA PHE A 253 5.22 12.61 12.81
C PHE A 253 6.13 11.55 12.21
N ASN A 254 5.67 10.85 11.18
CA ASN A 254 6.37 9.75 10.51
C ASN A 254 6.99 8.76 11.50
N ALA A 255 6.32 8.52 12.62
CA ALA A 255 6.78 7.62 13.65
C ALA A 255 6.37 6.17 13.35
N GLN A 256 7.02 5.22 14.04
CA GLN A 256 6.66 3.81 14.00
C GLN A 256 6.56 3.23 15.41
N ALA A 257 5.74 2.20 15.57
CA ALA A 257 5.66 1.44 16.81
C ALA A 257 6.82 0.44 16.91
N ASP A 258 7.29 0.19 18.13
CA ASP A 258 8.33 -0.81 18.44
C ASP A 258 7.70 -2.22 18.38
N ASP A 259 8.20 -3.05 17.47
CA ASP A 259 7.70 -4.42 17.26
C ASP A 259 8.16 -5.41 18.33
N GLU A 260 9.12 -5.01 19.16
CA GLU A 260 9.64 -5.76 20.31
C GLU A 260 8.93 -5.39 21.62
N ALA A 261 8.02 -4.41 21.58
CA ALA A 261 7.28 -3.94 22.74
C ALA A 261 6.40 -5.05 23.36
N GLY A 262 6.33 -5.06 24.70
CA GLY A 262 5.69 -6.15 25.45
C GLY A 262 4.16 -6.19 25.39
N THR A 263 3.51 -5.06 25.05
CA THR A 263 2.06 -4.93 24.93
C THR A 263 1.69 -3.90 23.86
N ALA A 264 0.46 -3.98 23.33
CA ALA A 264 -0.04 -3.00 22.35
C ALA A 264 -0.08 -1.55 22.90
N ALA A 265 -0.28 -1.36 24.20
CA ALA A 265 -0.17 -0.03 24.81
C ALA A 265 1.28 0.47 24.84
N ASP A 266 2.24 -0.43 25.06
CA ASP A 266 3.67 -0.10 25.00
C ASP A 266 4.11 0.22 23.55
N MET A 267 3.54 -0.47 22.55
CA MET A 267 3.74 -0.17 21.11
C MET A 267 3.31 1.26 20.76
N VAL A 268 2.13 1.69 21.21
CA VAL A 268 1.68 3.07 20.99
C VAL A 268 2.59 4.07 21.71
N ALA A 269 2.96 3.76 22.96
CA ALA A 269 3.80 4.64 23.76
C ALA A 269 5.22 4.81 23.19
N SER A 270 5.76 3.80 22.51
CA SER A 270 7.10 3.88 21.90
C SER A 270 7.15 4.81 20.69
N MET A 271 6.02 5.10 20.03
CA MET A 271 6.00 5.97 18.85
C MET A 271 6.53 7.39 19.16
N ALA A 272 6.35 7.87 20.40
CA ALA A 272 6.90 9.16 20.83
C ALA A 272 8.44 9.18 20.94
N ASP A 273 9.08 8.01 21.04
CA ASP A 273 10.53 7.87 21.04
C ASP A 273 11.11 7.68 19.62
N GLU A 274 10.25 7.43 18.63
CA GLU A 274 10.57 7.14 17.22
C GLU A 274 9.99 8.22 16.28
N VAL A 275 9.81 9.45 16.77
CA VAL A 275 9.40 10.57 15.91
C VAL A 275 10.38 10.70 14.76
N ASP A 276 9.85 10.90 13.56
CA ASP A 276 10.59 11.11 12.32
C ASP A 276 11.30 9.85 11.77
N ALA A 277 11.15 8.70 12.43
CA ALA A 277 11.86 7.48 12.08
C ALA A 277 11.62 6.96 10.65
N ARG A 278 10.48 7.31 10.02
CA ARG A 278 10.10 6.89 8.66
C ARG A 278 10.31 7.96 7.58
N SER A 279 10.75 9.17 7.93
CA SER A 279 10.88 10.27 6.95
C SER A 279 11.95 10.02 5.88
N ASP A 280 13.05 9.37 6.23
CA ASP A 280 14.07 8.90 5.28
C ASP A 280 13.67 7.59 4.58
N ASP A 281 12.43 7.14 4.74
CA ASP A 281 11.90 5.92 4.14
C ASP A 281 10.54 6.19 3.45
N LYS A 282 9.49 5.45 3.81
CA LYS A 282 8.15 5.52 3.18
C LYS A 282 7.25 6.64 3.75
N GLY A 283 7.75 7.45 4.69
CA GLY A 283 7.03 8.60 5.26
C GLY A 283 5.74 8.20 5.99
N SER A 284 4.61 8.78 5.57
CA SER A 284 3.29 8.46 6.13
C SER A 284 2.76 7.04 5.79
N GLU A 285 3.34 6.35 4.81
CA GLU A 285 3.18 4.92 4.52
C GLU A 285 1.71 4.42 4.45
N PRO A 286 0.94 4.87 3.44
CA PRO A 286 -0.41 4.38 3.20
C PRO A 286 -0.39 2.96 2.62
N GLU A 287 -1.03 2.04 3.33
CA GLU A 287 -0.94 0.59 3.10
C GLU A 287 -2.29 0.00 2.65
N ALA A 288 -3.34 0.34 3.38
CA ALA A 288 -4.66 -0.21 3.16
C ALA A 288 -5.60 0.82 2.53
N VAL A 289 -6.52 0.38 1.66
CA VAL A 289 -7.61 1.24 1.18
C VAL A 289 -8.92 0.50 1.01
N ALA A 290 -10.02 1.15 1.39
CA ALA A 290 -11.38 0.76 1.02
C ALA A 290 -12.19 1.98 0.59
N VAL A 291 -13.10 1.79 -0.36
CA VAL A 291 -14.03 2.81 -0.84
C VAL A 291 -15.46 2.40 -0.51
N GLY A 292 -16.16 3.26 0.20
CA GLY A 292 -17.52 3.02 0.65
C GLY A 292 -18.51 4.05 0.15
N LYS A 293 -19.70 3.62 -0.27
CA LYS A 293 -20.80 4.54 -0.55
C LYS A 293 -21.67 4.77 0.67
N ILE A 294 -21.80 6.03 1.09
CA ILE A 294 -22.65 6.47 2.20
C ILE A 294 -23.67 7.47 1.67
N GLY A 295 -24.92 7.02 1.55
CA GLY A 295 -25.96 7.80 0.89
C GLY A 295 -25.64 8.01 -0.59
N GLU A 296 -25.46 9.27 -1.00
CA GLU A 296 -25.09 9.63 -2.39
C GLU A 296 -23.59 9.87 -2.57
N ARG A 297 -22.81 9.85 -1.48
CA ARG A 297 -21.38 10.17 -1.47
C ARG A 297 -20.51 8.91 -1.42
N TYR A 298 -19.30 9.01 -1.96
CA TYR A 298 -18.26 7.99 -1.85
C TYR A 298 -17.16 8.50 -0.93
N TYR A 299 -16.66 7.61 -0.07
CA TYR A 299 -15.57 7.91 0.85
C TYR A 299 -14.46 6.89 0.67
N ALA A 300 -13.21 7.36 0.62
CA ALA A 300 -12.02 6.52 0.71
C ALA A 300 -11.54 6.51 2.16
N PHE A 301 -11.24 5.32 2.67
CA PHE A 301 -10.66 5.06 3.99
C PHE A 301 -9.29 4.45 3.78
N VAL A 302 -8.24 5.19 4.13
CA VAL A 302 -6.85 4.82 3.85
C VAL A 302 -6.12 4.57 5.16
N GLY A 303 -5.69 3.34 5.41
CA GLY A 303 -4.90 2.97 6.58
C GLY A 303 -3.43 3.33 6.38
N LEU A 304 -2.79 3.90 7.40
CA LEU A 304 -1.37 4.21 7.39
C LEU A 304 -0.64 3.20 8.28
N GLU A 305 0.23 2.35 7.73
CA GLU A 305 0.81 1.23 8.47
C GLU A 305 1.64 1.74 9.67
N ARG A 306 2.74 2.47 9.41
CA ARG A 306 3.66 2.87 10.48
C ARG A 306 3.15 4.06 11.28
N GLN A 307 2.72 5.11 10.58
CA GLN A 307 2.13 6.29 11.21
C GLN A 307 0.88 5.95 12.05
N GLY A 308 0.17 4.87 11.68
CA GLY A 308 -1.09 4.45 12.29
C GLY A 308 -2.29 5.29 11.85
N GLY A 309 -3.48 4.83 12.22
CA GLY A 309 -4.72 5.56 11.96
C GLY A 309 -5.25 5.44 10.53
N ILE A 310 -6.34 6.17 10.26
CA ILE A 310 -7.11 6.09 9.02
C ILE A 310 -7.37 7.50 8.50
N MET A 311 -6.89 7.80 7.30
CA MET A 311 -7.24 9.00 6.55
C MET A 311 -8.60 8.81 5.86
N VAL A 312 -9.44 9.84 5.88
CA VAL A 312 -10.80 9.81 5.32
C VAL A 312 -10.98 10.92 4.31
N TYR A 313 -11.36 10.54 3.08
CA TYR A 313 -11.58 11.47 1.98
C TYR A 313 -12.98 11.29 1.38
N ASP A 314 -13.71 12.38 1.15
CA ASP A 314 -14.86 12.39 0.25
C ASP A 314 -14.34 12.36 -1.20
N VAL A 315 -14.58 11.25 -1.89
CA VAL A 315 -14.15 10.99 -3.28
C VAL A 315 -15.35 10.92 -4.22
N THR A 316 -16.46 11.57 -3.86
CA THR A 316 -17.68 11.58 -4.68
C THR A 316 -17.42 12.17 -6.07
N ASP A 317 -16.63 13.23 -6.15
CA ASP A 317 -15.99 13.67 -7.39
C ASP A 317 -14.60 13.02 -7.48
N PRO A 318 -14.38 12.06 -8.39
CA PRO A 318 -13.11 11.34 -8.48
C PRO A 318 -11.91 12.23 -8.83
N SER A 319 -12.15 13.46 -9.29
CA SER A 319 -11.11 14.43 -9.67
C SER A 319 -10.88 15.53 -8.64
N ASP A 320 -11.62 15.55 -7.54
CA ASP A 320 -11.58 16.59 -6.51
C ASP A 320 -11.85 15.97 -5.13
N GLY A 321 -10.97 15.06 -4.70
CA GLY A 321 -11.05 14.46 -3.37
C GLY A 321 -10.94 15.53 -2.28
N GLN A 322 -11.76 15.42 -1.23
CA GLN A 322 -11.75 16.35 -0.10
C GLN A 322 -11.35 15.61 1.17
N PHE A 323 -10.30 16.08 1.85
CA PHE A 323 -9.97 15.59 3.19
C PHE A 323 -11.13 15.87 4.16
N GLU A 324 -11.58 14.84 4.87
CA GLU A 324 -12.67 14.95 5.84
C GLU A 324 -12.16 14.74 7.27
N ASP A 325 -11.32 13.71 7.50
CA ASP A 325 -10.85 13.37 8.85
C ASP A 325 -9.57 12.51 8.82
N TYR A 326 -8.88 12.48 9.96
CA TYR A 326 -7.83 11.51 10.26
C TYR A 326 -8.09 10.92 11.64
N VAL A 327 -8.42 9.64 11.68
CA VAL A 327 -8.81 8.95 12.90
C VAL A 327 -7.64 8.13 13.42
N ASN A 328 -7.06 8.57 14.54
CA ASN A 328 -6.02 7.81 15.24
C ASN A 328 -6.29 7.79 16.75
N LEU A 329 -7.24 6.94 17.15
CA LEU A 329 -7.68 6.83 18.55
C LEU A 329 -6.57 6.37 19.50
N ALA A 330 -5.56 5.65 18.99
CA ALA A 330 -4.42 5.21 19.77
C ALA A 330 -3.53 6.39 20.19
N LEU A 331 -3.13 7.22 19.23
CA LEU A 331 -2.36 8.43 19.50
C LEU A 331 -3.17 9.45 20.31
N ASP A 332 -4.46 9.61 20.02
CA ASP A 332 -5.34 10.51 20.76
C ASP A 332 -5.47 10.10 22.24
N GLU A 333 -5.68 8.81 22.52
CA GLU A 333 -5.74 8.27 23.89
C GLU A 333 -4.39 8.42 24.59
N HIS A 334 -3.27 8.14 23.91
CA HIS A 334 -1.94 8.30 24.48
C HIS A 334 -1.64 9.76 24.84
N ALA A 335 -1.90 10.70 23.92
CA ALA A 335 -1.74 12.13 24.14
C ALA A 335 -2.62 12.66 25.29
N ALA A 336 -3.82 12.07 25.47
CA ALA A 336 -4.70 12.39 26.59
C ALA A 336 -4.24 11.80 27.94
N GLY A 337 -3.19 10.96 27.96
CA GLY A 337 -2.76 10.22 29.15
C GLY A 337 -3.79 9.20 29.62
N GLY A 338 -4.51 8.62 28.65
CA GLY A 338 -5.56 7.64 28.85
C GLY A 338 -5.08 6.29 29.38
N ASP A 339 -6.01 5.35 29.56
CA ASP A 339 -5.73 4.03 30.13
C ASP A 339 -5.82 2.89 29.11
N PHE A 340 -6.04 3.23 27.83
CA PHE A 340 -6.06 2.30 26.71
C PHE A 340 -7.10 1.17 26.86
N THR A 341 -8.22 1.46 27.51
CA THR A 341 -9.29 0.47 27.74
C THR A 341 -10.35 0.46 26.65
N GLY A 342 -10.31 1.42 25.72
CA GLY A 342 -11.26 1.56 24.64
C GLY A 342 -10.93 0.70 23.41
N PRO A 343 -11.91 0.45 22.53
CA PRO A 343 -11.63 -0.09 21.20
C PRO A 343 -10.82 0.93 20.39
N GLY A 344 -9.89 0.46 19.57
CA GLY A 344 -9.06 1.36 18.76
C GLY A 344 -7.95 2.08 19.52
N THR A 345 -7.97 2.10 20.86
CA THR A 345 -7.00 2.89 21.63
C THR A 345 -5.59 2.28 21.67
N THR A 346 -5.40 1.07 21.15
CA THR A 346 -4.08 0.43 21.07
C THR A 346 -3.74 -0.02 19.64
N ASP A 347 -4.44 0.50 18.65
CA ASP A 347 -4.30 0.06 17.27
C ASP A 347 -3.08 0.74 16.63
N VAL A 348 -2.15 -0.07 16.12
CA VAL A 348 -0.98 0.31 15.31
C VAL A 348 -0.80 -0.69 14.17
N SER A 349 -0.21 -0.26 13.05
CA SER A 349 -0.08 -1.05 11.81
C SER A 349 -1.40 -1.49 11.17
N PRO A 350 -2.31 -0.57 10.80
CA PRO A 350 -3.40 -0.86 9.87
C PRO A 350 -2.92 -1.49 8.56
N GLU A 351 -3.31 -2.73 8.30
CA GLU A 351 -2.94 -3.51 7.10
C GLU A 351 -4.13 -3.75 6.17
N GLY A 352 -5.29 -4.01 6.76
CA GLY A 352 -6.49 -4.39 6.02
C GLY A 352 -7.65 -3.51 6.41
N VAL A 353 -8.29 -2.88 5.43
CA VAL A 353 -9.48 -2.05 5.64
C VAL A 353 -10.62 -2.61 4.80
N VAL A 354 -11.79 -2.78 5.41
CA VAL A 354 -13.01 -3.23 4.72
C VAL A 354 -14.17 -2.30 5.06
N PHE A 355 -14.83 -1.78 4.03
CA PHE A 355 -16.10 -1.08 4.19
C PHE A 355 -17.28 -2.06 4.17
N VAL A 356 -18.22 -1.89 5.10
CA VAL A 356 -19.49 -2.64 5.14
C VAL A 356 -20.64 -1.66 4.97
N SER A 357 -21.43 -1.87 3.92
CA SER A 357 -22.57 -1.02 3.60
C SER A 357 -23.65 -1.06 4.69
N VAL A 358 -24.53 -0.05 4.72
CA VAL A 358 -25.72 -0.04 5.61
C VAL A 358 -26.60 -1.29 5.42
N ALA A 359 -26.69 -1.80 4.18
CA ALA A 359 -27.54 -2.93 3.86
C ALA A 359 -27.01 -4.25 4.42
N ASP A 360 -25.69 -4.37 4.53
CA ASP A 360 -25.00 -5.57 5.00
C ASP A 360 -24.60 -5.48 6.47
N SER A 361 -24.67 -4.28 7.06
CA SER A 361 -24.30 -4.02 8.43
C SER A 361 -25.34 -4.54 9.45
N PRO A 362 -24.91 -5.24 10.50
CA PRO A 362 -25.80 -5.70 11.58
C PRO A 362 -26.32 -4.56 12.46
N THR A 363 -25.72 -3.37 12.41
CA THR A 363 -26.12 -2.20 13.23
C THR A 363 -27.07 -1.27 12.51
N GLY A 364 -27.23 -1.44 11.19
CA GLY A 364 -28.00 -0.54 10.33
C GLY A 364 -27.30 0.79 10.06
N LYS A 365 -25.99 0.87 10.31
CA LYS A 365 -25.10 1.99 9.95
C LYS A 365 -23.94 1.46 9.08
N PRO A 366 -23.32 2.27 8.21
CA PRO A 366 -22.11 1.86 7.52
C PRO A 366 -20.99 1.58 8.53
N LEU A 367 -20.16 0.58 8.27
CA LEU A 367 -19.02 0.21 9.12
C LEU A 367 -17.72 0.26 8.33
N VAL A 368 -16.62 0.52 9.02
CA VAL A 368 -15.26 0.28 8.55
C VAL A 368 -14.60 -0.70 9.51
N ILE A 369 -14.06 -1.79 9.00
CA ILE A 369 -13.36 -2.81 9.78
C ILE A 369 -11.88 -2.72 9.43
N VAL A 370 -11.04 -2.54 10.44
CA VAL A 370 -9.59 -2.41 10.26
C VAL A 370 -8.88 -3.52 11.01
N ALA A 371 -8.03 -4.27 10.30
CA ALA A 371 -7.10 -5.22 10.87
C ALA A 371 -5.76 -4.53 11.11
N ASN A 372 -5.26 -4.61 12.34
CA ASN A 372 -4.03 -3.97 12.75
C ASN A 372 -3.01 -5.06 13.07
N GLU A 373 -1.99 -5.23 12.25
CA GLU A 373 -1.10 -6.39 12.31
C GLU A 373 -0.26 -6.42 13.57
N LEU A 374 0.50 -5.35 13.83
CA LEU A 374 1.48 -5.36 14.89
C LEU A 374 0.82 -5.46 16.28
N SER A 375 -0.23 -4.68 16.49
CA SER A 375 -1.04 -4.76 17.71
C SER A 375 -1.88 -6.05 17.81
N GLY A 376 -2.06 -6.77 16.70
CA GLY A 376 -2.87 -7.99 16.61
C GLY A 376 -4.35 -7.77 16.87
N THR A 377 -4.86 -6.55 16.62
CA THR A 377 -6.25 -6.17 16.88
C THR A 377 -7.07 -6.13 15.59
N THR A 378 -8.40 -6.10 15.75
CA THR A 378 -9.32 -5.78 14.66
C THR A 378 -10.40 -4.89 15.23
N THR A 379 -10.51 -3.66 14.72
CA THR A 379 -11.44 -2.65 15.24
C THR A 379 -12.52 -2.35 14.22
N ILE A 380 -13.74 -2.15 14.72
CA ILE A 380 -14.92 -1.83 13.92
C ILE A 380 -15.37 -0.42 14.25
N TYR A 381 -15.34 0.45 13.26
CA TYR A 381 -15.79 1.82 13.33
C TYR A 381 -17.20 1.94 12.73
N GLU A 382 -18.08 2.73 13.34
CA GLU A 382 -19.33 3.12 12.70
C GLU A 382 -19.11 4.45 11.96
N VAL A 383 -19.65 4.58 10.76
CA VAL A 383 -19.52 5.83 10.00
C VAL A 383 -20.82 6.63 10.07
N THR A 384 -20.76 7.85 10.61
CA THR A 384 -21.88 8.76 10.77
C THR A 384 -21.75 9.96 9.84
N GLY A 385 -22.24 9.84 8.60
CA GLY A 385 -22.11 10.92 7.61
C GLY A 385 -20.71 10.94 7.00
N SER A 386 -19.97 12.05 7.15
CA SER A 386 -18.53 12.12 6.86
C SER A 386 -17.64 11.94 8.11
N GLU A 387 -18.23 11.96 9.30
CA GLU A 387 -17.51 11.72 10.57
C GLU A 387 -17.50 10.20 10.84
N ILE A 388 -16.34 9.65 11.20
CA ILE A 388 -16.22 8.27 11.68
C ILE A 388 -16.22 8.30 13.22
N GLU A 389 -17.24 7.72 13.84
CA GLU A 389 -17.30 7.57 15.31
C GLU A 389 -17.13 6.07 15.66
N ALA A 390 -16.10 5.74 16.44
CA ALA A 390 -15.94 4.37 16.94
C ALA A 390 -17.04 4.04 17.97
N GLU A 391 -18.04 3.23 17.58
CA GLU A 391 -19.17 2.89 18.46
C GLU A 391 -19.13 1.45 19.01
N LEU A 392 -18.28 0.56 18.47
CA LEU A 392 -18.27 -0.86 18.84
C LEU A 392 -16.92 -1.42 19.26
N ALA A 393 -16.90 -1.92 20.50
CA ALA A 393 -15.83 -2.75 21.03
C ALA A 393 -15.82 -4.13 20.40
N VAL A 394 -14.63 -4.50 19.94
CA VAL A 394 -14.13 -5.85 19.70
C VAL A 394 -14.90 -6.87 20.53
N ALA A 395 -15.66 -7.75 19.86
CA ALA A 395 -15.81 -9.08 20.39
C ALA A 395 -14.40 -9.65 20.44
N ASN A 396 -13.89 -9.97 21.63
CA ASN A 396 -12.66 -10.76 21.79
C ASN A 396 -12.87 -12.10 21.08
N VAL A 397 -12.67 -12.13 19.76
CA VAL A 397 -12.58 -13.35 18.99
C VAL A 397 -11.13 -13.75 19.14
N THR A 398 -10.85 -14.51 20.20
CA THR A 398 -9.64 -15.32 20.25
C THR A 398 -9.74 -16.30 19.09
N LEU A 399 -9.11 -15.97 17.96
CA LEU A 399 -8.85 -16.98 16.94
C LEU A 399 -7.93 -18.02 17.60
N PRO A 400 -8.31 -19.31 17.62
CA PRO A 400 -7.44 -20.32 18.19
C PRO A 400 -6.12 -20.28 17.41
N ALA A 401 -5.00 -20.27 18.13
CA ALA A 401 -3.67 -20.41 17.55
C ALA A 401 -3.72 -21.51 16.47
N THR A 402 -3.29 -21.17 15.26
CA THR A 402 -3.33 -22.01 14.06
C THR A 402 -2.45 -23.26 14.23
N GLY A 403 -2.94 -24.20 15.03
CA GLY A 403 -2.48 -25.57 15.04
C GLY A 403 -3.16 -26.30 13.88
N GLN A 404 -2.41 -26.46 12.79
CA GLN A 404 -2.64 -27.39 11.67
C GLN A 404 -4.09 -27.69 11.28
N GLY A 405 -4.49 -27.10 10.16
CA GLY A 405 -5.52 -27.66 9.28
C GLY A 405 -6.94 -27.21 9.60
N THR A 406 -7.57 -26.62 8.59
CA THR A 406 -9.01 -26.39 8.45
C THR A 406 -9.65 -25.50 9.53
N ASP A 407 -9.69 -24.19 9.28
CA ASP A 407 -10.90 -23.36 9.36
C ASP A 407 -10.59 -21.89 9.03
N MET A 408 -10.34 -21.63 7.74
CA MET A 408 -10.26 -20.31 7.08
C MET A 408 -11.67 -19.82 6.67
N ALA A 409 -12.72 -20.19 7.41
CA ALA A 409 -14.10 -20.09 6.94
C ALA A 409 -14.90 -18.89 7.47
N LEU A 410 -14.34 -18.06 8.36
CA LEU A 410 -15.08 -16.93 8.95
C LEU A 410 -14.65 -15.54 8.45
N VAL A 411 -13.47 -15.40 7.85
CA VAL A 411 -13.04 -14.16 7.16
C VAL A 411 -13.45 -14.18 5.68
N ALA A 412 -13.57 -15.37 5.08
CA ALA A 412 -14.02 -15.54 3.69
C ALA A 412 -15.53 -15.24 3.47
N ALA A 413 -16.33 -15.11 4.52
CA ALA A 413 -17.78 -14.96 4.40
C ALA A 413 -18.26 -13.51 4.23
N VAL A 414 -17.40 -12.51 4.47
CA VAL A 414 -17.71 -11.09 4.17
C VAL A 414 -17.22 -10.71 2.76
N MET A 415 -16.27 -11.47 2.19
CA MET A 415 -15.76 -11.34 0.81
C MET A 415 -16.68 -11.97 -0.27
N LEU A 416 -17.78 -12.62 0.11
CA LEU A 416 -18.72 -13.23 -0.83
C LEU A 416 -20.00 -12.40 -0.95
N GLY A 417 -19.81 -11.14 -1.32
CA GLY A 417 -20.88 -10.34 -1.92
C GLY A 417 -21.25 -10.95 -3.27
N ILE A 418 -22.46 -11.52 -3.34
CA ILE A 418 -23.26 -11.88 -4.54
C ILE A 418 -22.51 -11.70 -5.88
N GLY A 419 -21.57 -12.60 -6.16
CA GLY A 419 -20.73 -12.57 -7.36
C GLY A 419 -20.36 -14.00 -7.75
N ALA A 420 -20.39 -14.29 -9.05
CA ALA A 420 -20.22 -15.65 -9.58
C ALA A 420 -18.75 -16.11 -9.67
N VAL A 421 -17.80 -15.33 -9.15
CA VAL A 421 -16.36 -15.53 -9.29
C VAL A 421 -15.66 -15.06 -8.01
N ALA A 422 -14.70 -15.86 -7.52
CA ALA A 422 -13.71 -15.45 -6.53
C ALA A 422 -12.34 -15.45 -7.22
N LEU A 423 -11.50 -14.48 -6.87
CA LEU A 423 -10.08 -14.48 -7.25
C LEU A 423 -9.25 -14.79 -6.02
N MET A 424 -8.24 -15.63 -6.22
CA MET A 424 -7.14 -15.75 -5.27
C MET A 424 -5.87 -15.30 -5.97
N VAL A 425 -5.23 -14.33 -5.34
CA VAL A 425 -3.91 -13.86 -5.75
C VAL A 425 -2.88 -14.67 -5.00
N GLY A 426 -1.92 -15.22 -5.73
CA GLY A 426 -0.80 -15.93 -5.11
C GLY A 426 0.34 -14.97 -4.82
N ARG A 427 0.25 -14.17 -3.75
CA ARG A 427 1.39 -13.41 -3.22
C ARG A 427 2.35 -14.38 -2.51
N ARG A 428 3.65 -14.09 -2.59
CA ARG A 428 4.63 -14.63 -1.66
C ARG A 428 4.36 -14.02 -0.28
N ARG A 429 4.23 -14.84 0.77
CA ARG A 429 4.64 -14.40 2.11
C ARG A 429 6.04 -14.96 2.29
N VAL A 430 7.03 -14.08 2.43
CA VAL A 430 8.36 -14.45 2.93
C VAL A 430 8.28 -14.46 4.44
#